data_AF-A0A2S0JU90-F1
#
_entry.id   AF-A0A2S0JU90-F1
#
_cell.length_a   1.000
_cell.length_b   1.000
_cell.length_c   1.000
_cell.angle_alpha   90.00
_cell.angle_beta   90.00
_cell.angle_gamma   90.00
#
_symmetry.space_group_name_H-M   'P 1'
#
loop_
_entity.id
_entity.type
_entity.pdbx_description
1 polymer ?
#
loop_
_entity_poly.entity_id
_entity_poly.type
_entity_poly.pdbx_seq_one_letter_code
_entity_poly.pdbx_strand_id
1 'polypeptide(L)'
;MLRKVTLSIDEVEANDILAEDIFSEYQLLAKKELVLTDRIIALLKLRKVDELAVYLPSDSVRIVHDLSVQRTKEYEDVFAPLMDKENKVDEYKEKVSTLFMTTLENVVHELRYGQILKSMQDTAYVRGVFEKILEKKHRYDLLMRLREWDEYSFVHSFDVFVLGTIFARYLGLTDIETLARGYLFHDIGKVFIPQEILNLKRKLSEDEFEVVKTHTTKGYELLIENGEEDIAYLARDHHERFAGKGYPNKLCADEMSEGVQLLQIIDVYSAMTSKRVYHTGYAATDALAVLYRDRQLYNEKFMHKFVECLGIYPVNSVVLLSDNRSAQVELVYDLFPTLPKVKLLDEQTSMNLPLNYSVKIVKMIDYRADSFEEIFNLFVEQLIRCDETNLRIHFNKLIDHLHPKEIVLRIFLPAFRILRLLTREIQTDMTKYRNSINILKKLLEEQLNVLYMDYHHEQTTILVVETSLRENFFIKLVQSILYIDKIVPFFINPGDDQRITQLMEHCDVNVAYFIEDELTVEKRVRPMREGTFLYYSLVDIEELLVSLVGMSMKRFSFEEKMQERLFFTLKA
;
A
#
# COMPACT_ATOMS: atom_id res chain seq x y z
N MET A 1 -15.79 -40.46 -23.55
CA MET A 1 -14.41 -40.96 -23.30
C MET A 1 -13.54 -39.80 -22.85
N LEU A 2 -12.79 -39.97 -21.77
CA LEU A 2 -11.76 -39.00 -21.36
C LEU A 2 -10.44 -39.41 -22.03
N ARG A 3 -9.76 -38.47 -22.70
CA ARG A 3 -8.41 -38.66 -23.24
C ARG A 3 -7.40 -38.01 -22.31
N LYS A 4 -6.25 -38.67 -22.13
CA LYS A 4 -5.11 -38.09 -21.41
C LYS A 4 -4.36 -37.13 -22.33
N VAL A 5 -4.12 -35.91 -21.89
CA VAL A 5 -3.34 -34.89 -22.62
C VAL A 5 -2.34 -34.26 -21.65
N THR A 6 -1.11 -34.04 -22.09
CA THR A 6 -0.11 -33.26 -21.34
C THR A 6 -0.19 -31.82 -21.80
N LEU A 7 -0.30 -30.89 -20.85
CA LEU A 7 -0.42 -29.46 -21.09
C LEU A 7 0.66 -28.71 -20.30
N SER A 8 1.06 -27.54 -20.78
CA SER A 8 1.83 -26.61 -19.97
C SER A 8 0.98 -26.17 -18.76
N ILE A 9 1.62 -25.90 -17.62
CA ILE A 9 0.91 -25.43 -16.43
C ILE A 9 0.16 -24.10 -16.65
N ASP A 10 0.54 -23.32 -17.66
CA ASP A 10 -0.15 -22.10 -18.07
C ASP A 10 -1.42 -22.36 -18.90
N GLU A 11 -1.60 -23.58 -19.42
CA GLU A 11 -2.73 -24.00 -20.26
C GLU A 11 -3.75 -24.86 -19.49
N VAL A 12 -3.48 -25.13 -18.21
CA VAL A 12 -4.34 -25.91 -17.32
C VAL A 12 -5.35 -24.99 -16.63
N GLU A 13 -6.59 -25.44 -16.58
CA GLU A 13 -7.71 -24.67 -16.03
C GLU A 13 -8.24 -25.31 -14.75
N ALA A 14 -8.91 -24.51 -13.91
CA ALA A 14 -9.64 -25.06 -12.78
C ALA A 14 -10.71 -26.06 -13.25
N ASN A 15 -10.89 -27.12 -12.48
CA ASN A 15 -11.70 -28.32 -12.75
C ASN A 15 -11.07 -29.38 -13.67
N ASP A 16 -9.85 -29.15 -14.17
CA ASP A 16 -9.09 -30.21 -14.82
C ASP A 16 -8.78 -31.35 -13.85
N ILE A 17 -8.88 -32.59 -14.34
CA ILE A 17 -8.60 -33.77 -13.52
C ILE A 17 -7.22 -34.30 -13.86
N LEU A 18 -6.35 -34.35 -12.85
CA LEU A 18 -4.98 -34.80 -13.01
C LEU A 18 -4.92 -36.27 -13.42
N ALA A 19 -4.17 -36.59 -14.48
CA ALA A 19 -4.08 -37.93 -15.03
C ALA A 19 -2.92 -38.76 -14.45
N GLU A 20 -1.96 -38.12 -13.77
CA GLU A 20 -0.78 -38.76 -13.18
C GLU A 20 -0.38 -38.09 -11.86
N ASP A 21 0.36 -38.79 -11.01
CA ASP A 21 0.93 -38.21 -9.80
C ASP A 21 2.04 -37.19 -10.16
N ILE A 22 2.06 -36.04 -9.50
CA ILE A 22 3.13 -35.03 -9.62
C ILE A 22 4.05 -35.12 -8.41
N PHE A 23 5.35 -35.21 -8.67
CA PHE A 23 6.40 -35.24 -7.65
C PHE A 23 7.37 -34.07 -7.82
N SER A 24 7.90 -33.57 -6.70
CA SER A 24 9.05 -32.66 -6.67
C SER A 24 10.01 -33.12 -5.58
N GLU A 25 11.29 -33.30 -5.92
CA GLU A 25 12.35 -33.75 -5.01
C GLU A 25 11.94 -34.97 -4.15
N TYR A 26 11.33 -35.99 -4.79
CA TYR A 26 10.86 -37.24 -4.17
C TYR A 26 9.63 -37.11 -3.24
N GLN A 27 9.01 -35.93 -3.17
CA GLN A 27 7.77 -35.70 -2.42
C GLN A 27 6.57 -35.58 -3.37
N LEU A 28 5.47 -36.30 -3.06
CA LEU A 28 4.22 -36.23 -3.81
C LEU A 28 3.57 -34.84 -3.59
N LEU A 29 3.43 -34.06 -4.65
CA LEU A 29 2.81 -32.73 -4.62
C LEU A 29 1.30 -32.78 -4.89
N ALA A 30 0.89 -33.61 -5.85
CA ALA A 30 -0.51 -33.79 -6.23
C ALA A 30 -0.71 -35.24 -6.70
N LYS A 31 -1.81 -35.86 -6.28
CA LYS A 31 -2.14 -37.24 -6.62
C LYS A 31 -3.00 -37.28 -7.89
N LYS A 32 -2.82 -38.31 -8.71
CA LYS A 32 -3.69 -38.66 -9.82
C LYS A 32 -5.17 -38.63 -9.37
N GLU A 33 -6.05 -38.21 -10.28
CA GLU A 33 -7.49 -37.99 -10.09
C GLU A 33 -7.86 -36.77 -9.23
N LEU A 34 -6.87 -35.98 -8.79
CA LEU A 34 -7.12 -34.70 -8.13
C LEU A 34 -7.73 -33.70 -9.13
N VAL A 35 -8.84 -33.09 -8.73
CA VAL A 35 -9.45 -31.95 -9.44
C VAL A 35 -8.65 -30.70 -9.12
N LEU A 36 -8.10 -30.06 -10.15
CA LEU A 36 -7.27 -28.87 -10.01
C LEU A 36 -8.15 -27.66 -9.71
N THR A 37 -7.72 -26.86 -8.74
CA THR A 37 -8.30 -25.54 -8.43
C THR A 37 -7.26 -24.48 -8.77
N ASP A 38 -7.68 -23.22 -8.95
CA ASP A 38 -6.74 -22.11 -9.21
C ASP A 38 -5.62 -22.02 -8.16
N ARG A 39 -5.95 -22.35 -6.90
CA ARG A 39 -4.99 -22.43 -5.81
C ARG A 39 -3.98 -23.56 -6.00
N ILE A 40 -4.42 -24.74 -6.42
CA ILE A 40 -3.51 -25.88 -6.68
C ILE A 40 -2.62 -25.57 -7.87
N ILE A 41 -3.17 -24.98 -8.94
CA ILE A 41 -2.42 -24.55 -10.12
C ILE A 41 -1.35 -23.52 -9.73
N ALA A 42 -1.71 -22.49 -8.96
CA ALA A 42 -0.77 -21.48 -8.46
C ALA A 42 0.33 -22.08 -7.56
N LEU A 43 -0.01 -23.05 -6.71
CA LEU A 43 0.95 -23.77 -5.87
C LEU A 43 1.92 -24.61 -6.71
N LEU A 44 1.43 -25.29 -7.75
CA LEU A 44 2.25 -26.06 -8.68
C LEU A 44 3.19 -25.15 -9.49
N LYS A 45 2.72 -23.96 -9.93
CA LYS A 45 3.57 -22.93 -10.58
C LYS A 45 4.66 -22.43 -9.66
N LEU A 46 4.33 -22.14 -8.40
CA LEU A 46 5.30 -21.71 -7.39
C LEU A 46 6.35 -22.79 -7.07
N ARG A 47 6.01 -24.07 -7.30
CA ARG A 47 6.91 -25.23 -7.15
C ARG A 47 7.63 -25.60 -8.45
N LYS A 48 7.56 -24.74 -9.49
CA LYS A 48 8.24 -24.91 -10.78
C LYS A 48 7.86 -26.22 -11.50
N VAL A 49 6.58 -26.58 -11.45
CA VAL A 49 6.02 -27.66 -12.27
C VAL A 49 5.62 -27.03 -13.61
N ASP A 50 6.34 -27.36 -14.69
CA ASP A 50 6.15 -26.69 -15.98
C ASP A 50 5.06 -27.34 -16.85
N GLU A 51 4.84 -28.65 -16.69
CA GLU A 51 3.85 -29.43 -17.45
C GLU A 51 3.15 -30.46 -16.55
N LEU A 52 1.90 -30.76 -16.86
CA LEU A 52 1.15 -31.83 -16.20
C LEU A 52 0.14 -32.51 -17.13
N ALA A 53 -0.12 -33.79 -16.87
CA ALA A 53 -1.10 -34.56 -17.61
C ALA A 53 -2.49 -34.44 -16.99
N VAL A 54 -3.51 -34.15 -17.80
CA VAL A 54 -4.91 -34.04 -17.39
C VAL A 54 -5.84 -34.88 -18.28
N TYR A 55 -7.02 -35.21 -17.76
CA TYR A 55 -8.08 -35.89 -18.50
C TYR A 55 -9.05 -34.88 -19.11
N LEU A 56 -9.21 -34.90 -20.44
CA LEU A 56 -10.12 -34.03 -21.17
C LEU A 56 -11.23 -34.83 -21.90
N PRO A 57 -12.45 -34.29 -22.03
CA PRO A 57 -13.47 -34.86 -22.90
C PRO A 57 -12.97 -34.93 -24.36
N SER A 58 -13.26 -36.03 -25.06
CA SER A 58 -12.74 -36.29 -26.42
C SER A 58 -13.11 -35.22 -27.45
N ASP A 59 -14.15 -34.42 -27.19
CA ASP A 59 -14.69 -33.38 -28.09
C ASP A 59 -14.33 -31.94 -27.66
N SER A 60 -13.44 -31.76 -26.68
CA SER A 60 -13.03 -30.44 -26.20
C SER A 60 -11.96 -29.79 -27.09
N VAL A 61 -12.23 -28.57 -27.56
CA VAL A 61 -11.27 -27.66 -28.22
C VAL A 61 -10.91 -26.56 -27.24
N ARG A 62 -9.65 -26.47 -26.80
CA ARG A 62 -9.16 -25.35 -26.00
C ARG A 62 -8.79 -24.20 -26.92
N ILE A 63 -9.44 -23.06 -26.72
CA ILE A 63 -9.16 -21.81 -27.44
C ILE A 63 -8.22 -21.00 -26.57
N VAL A 64 -7.09 -20.58 -27.15
CA VAL A 64 -6.15 -19.63 -26.54
C VAL A 64 -6.90 -18.32 -26.26
N HIS A 65 -7.06 -17.95 -24.98
CA HIS A 65 -7.56 -16.64 -24.60
C HIS A 65 -6.46 -15.60 -24.82
N ASP A 66 -6.48 -14.97 -25.98
CA ASP A 66 -5.87 -13.67 -26.22
C ASP A 66 -6.71 -12.62 -25.46
N LEU A 67 -6.15 -12.04 -24.40
CA LEU A 67 -6.76 -10.97 -23.59
C LEU A 67 -6.72 -9.58 -24.26
N SER A 68 -6.57 -9.51 -25.58
CA SER A 68 -6.62 -8.25 -26.35
C SER A 68 -7.92 -8.03 -27.13
N VAL A 69 -9.01 -8.76 -26.83
CA VAL A 69 -10.32 -8.47 -27.45
C VAL A 69 -11.07 -7.43 -26.63
N GLN A 70 -10.90 -6.17 -27.06
CA GLN A 70 -11.78 -5.06 -26.74
C GLN A 70 -13.25 -5.47 -26.87
N ARG A 71 -14.03 -5.36 -25.79
CA ARG A 71 -15.48 -5.23 -25.87
C ARG A 71 -15.84 -3.75 -25.95
N THR A 72 -15.87 -3.21 -27.16
CA THR A 72 -16.73 -2.04 -27.41
C THR A 72 -18.17 -2.54 -27.40
N LYS A 73 -18.81 -2.58 -26.22
CA LYS A 73 -20.27 -2.40 -26.19
C LYS A 73 -20.51 -0.93 -26.49
N GLU A 74 -21.39 -0.64 -27.44
CA GLU A 74 -21.82 0.72 -27.70
C GLU A 74 -22.40 1.31 -26.41
N TYR A 75 -21.96 2.52 -26.07
CA TYR A 75 -22.32 3.24 -24.83
C TYR A 75 -23.84 3.21 -24.58
N GLU A 76 -24.67 3.20 -25.63
CA GLU A 76 -26.14 3.32 -25.57
C GLU A 76 -26.86 2.17 -24.83
N ASP A 77 -26.35 0.93 -24.85
CA ASP A 77 -27.03 -0.22 -24.22
C ASP A 77 -26.95 -0.21 -22.67
N VAL A 78 -25.97 0.50 -22.11
CA VAL A 78 -25.83 0.65 -20.64
C VAL A 78 -26.85 1.64 -20.08
N PHE A 79 -27.38 2.55 -20.92
CA PHE A 79 -28.22 3.68 -20.50
C PHE A 79 -29.72 3.49 -20.76
N ALA A 80 -30.15 2.31 -21.25
CA ALA A 80 -31.57 2.02 -21.39
C ALA A 80 -32.28 2.00 -20.01
N PRO A 81 -33.44 2.66 -19.86
CA PRO A 81 -34.26 2.60 -18.65
C PRO A 81 -34.63 1.15 -18.32
N LEU A 82 -34.38 0.73 -17.08
CA LEU A 82 -34.56 -0.66 -16.61
C LEU A 82 -36.02 -1.04 -16.30
N MET A 83 -36.99 -0.16 -16.61
CA MET A 83 -38.39 -0.39 -16.33
C MET A 83 -39.05 -1.23 -17.44
N ASP A 84 -39.12 -2.55 -17.24
CA ASP A 84 -40.35 -3.37 -17.15
C ASP A 84 -40.17 -4.86 -17.55
N LYS A 85 -41.13 -5.68 -17.05
CA LYS A 85 -41.52 -7.08 -17.28
C LYS A 85 -41.12 -8.11 -16.22
N GLU A 86 -42.19 -8.58 -15.56
CA GLU A 86 -42.32 -9.58 -14.51
C GLU A 86 -41.50 -10.85 -14.78
N ASN A 87 -40.45 -11.06 -13.98
CA ASN A 87 -39.93 -12.39 -13.72
C ASN A 87 -40.72 -13.02 -12.57
N LYS A 88 -40.93 -14.34 -12.60
CA LYS A 88 -41.56 -15.07 -11.48
C LYS A 88 -40.75 -14.82 -10.21
N VAL A 89 -41.41 -14.28 -9.19
CA VAL A 89 -40.82 -13.78 -7.93
C VAL A 89 -39.90 -14.81 -7.24
N ASP A 90 -40.20 -16.10 -7.35
CA ASP A 90 -39.44 -17.17 -6.68
C ASP A 90 -38.06 -17.45 -7.30
N GLU A 91 -37.94 -17.45 -8.64
CA GLU A 91 -36.65 -17.69 -9.34
C GLU A 91 -35.67 -16.51 -9.12
N TYR A 92 -36.22 -15.30 -9.00
CA TYR A 92 -35.44 -14.09 -8.78
C TYR A 92 -34.87 -14.03 -7.35
N LYS A 93 -35.66 -14.43 -6.34
CA LYS A 93 -35.20 -14.50 -4.94
C LYS A 93 -34.05 -15.49 -4.76
N GLU A 94 -34.11 -16.65 -5.41
CA GLU A 94 -33.02 -17.64 -5.36
C GLU A 94 -31.72 -17.06 -5.93
N LYS A 95 -31.78 -16.37 -7.07
CA LYS A 95 -30.61 -15.70 -7.67
C LYS A 95 -29.96 -14.68 -6.73
N VAL A 96 -30.76 -13.88 -6.02
CA VAL A 96 -30.26 -12.88 -5.06
C VAL A 96 -29.58 -13.57 -3.87
N SER A 97 -30.19 -14.63 -3.33
CA SER A 97 -29.62 -15.37 -2.21
C SER A 97 -28.30 -16.07 -2.61
N THR A 98 -28.25 -16.67 -3.80
CA THR A 98 -27.02 -17.24 -4.36
C THR A 98 -25.94 -16.18 -4.58
N LEU A 99 -26.29 -15.00 -5.11
CA LEU A 99 -25.36 -13.89 -5.27
C LEU A 99 -24.76 -13.47 -3.93
N PHE A 100 -25.58 -13.34 -2.89
CA PHE A 100 -25.12 -13.01 -1.54
C PHE A 100 -24.12 -14.05 -1.02
N MET A 101 -24.49 -15.34 -1.05
CA MET A 101 -23.66 -16.40 -0.49
C MET A 101 -22.32 -16.52 -1.23
N THR A 102 -22.33 -16.52 -2.56
CA THR A 102 -21.11 -16.61 -3.38
C THR A 102 -20.20 -15.40 -3.19
N THR A 103 -20.77 -14.19 -3.10
CA THR A 103 -19.97 -12.98 -2.86
C THR A 103 -19.43 -12.96 -1.42
N LEU A 104 -20.23 -13.43 -0.45
CA LEU A 104 -19.81 -13.52 0.94
C LEU A 104 -18.66 -14.51 1.12
N GLU A 105 -18.69 -15.68 0.47
CA GLU A 105 -17.58 -16.66 0.50
C GLU A 105 -16.24 -16.05 0.06
N ASN A 106 -16.27 -15.13 -0.91
CA ASN A 106 -15.07 -14.44 -1.40
C ASN A 106 -14.47 -13.46 -0.37
N VAL A 107 -15.26 -12.99 0.62
CA VAL A 107 -14.81 -11.97 1.59
C VAL A 107 -14.77 -12.46 3.05
N VAL A 108 -15.63 -13.38 3.46
CA VAL A 108 -15.90 -13.72 4.88
C VAL A 108 -14.76 -14.46 5.59
N HIS A 109 -13.85 -15.09 4.83
CA HIS A 109 -12.70 -15.80 5.40
C HIS A 109 -11.58 -14.86 5.86
N GLU A 110 -11.77 -13.54 5.76
CA GLU A 110 -10.75 -12.56 6.06
C GLU A 110 -10.84 -12.11 7.53
N LEU A 111 -9.74 -12.26 8.25
CA LEU A 111 -9.60 -11.89 9.67
C LEU A 111 -9.90 -10.41 9.95
N ARG A 112 -9.98 -9.59 8.90
CA ARG A 112 -10.31 -8.16 8.93
C ARG A 112 -11.73 -7.83 9.37
N TYR A 113 -12.67 -8.77 9.33
CA TYR A 113 -14.01 -8.53 9.89
C TYR A 113 -14.00 -8.53 11.41
N GLY A 114 -12.94 -9.04 12.05
CA GLY A 114 -12.84 -9.06 13.50
C GLY A 114 -14.04 -9.80 14.10
N GLN A 115 -14.82 -9.13 14.96
CA GLN A 115 -16.04 -9.63 15.59
C GLN A 115 -17.27 -9.62 14.67
N ILE A 116 -17.23 -8.87 13.57
CA ILE A 116 -18.33 -8.83 12.58
C ILE A 116 -18.44 -10.19 11.90
N LEU A 117 -19.67 -10.65 11.63
CA LEU A 117 -19.99 -11.96 11.03
C LEU A 117 -19.52 -13.19 11.83
N LYS A 118 -19.09 -13.04 13.09
CA LYS A 118 -18.76 -14.20 13.95
C LYS A 118 -19.99 -14.99 14.41
N SER A 119 -21.19 -14.43 14.29
CA SER A 119 -22.43 -15.12 14.65
C SER A 119 -23.29 -15.40 13.42
N MET A 120 -23.98 -16.56 13.41
CA MET A 120 -24.98 -16.87 12.38
C MET A 120 -26.11 -15.82 12.32
N GLN A 121 -26.36 -15.12 13.43
CA GLN A 121 -27.36 -14.06 13.51
C GLN A 121 -26.95 -12.81 12.72
N ASP A 122 -25.66 -12.46 12.72
CA ASP A 122 -25.15 -11.34 11.93
C ASP A 122 -25.24 -11.65 10.44
N THR A 123 -24.79 -12.84 10.02
CA THR A 123 -24.87 -13.27 8.63
C THR A 123 -26.33 -13.33 8.15
N ALA A 124 -27.23 -13.90 8.95
CA ALA A 124 -28.65 -13.96 8.60
C ALA A 124 -29.29 -12.57 8.51
N TYR A 125 -28.92 -11.65 9.39
CA TYR A 125 -29.41 -10.26 9.37
C TYR A 125 -28.97 -9.54 8.11
N VAL A 126 -27.66 -9.55 7.81
CA VAL A 126 -27.11 -8.87 6.62
C VAL A 126 -27.67 -9.46 5.34
N ARG A 127 -27.82 -10.80 5.26
CA ARG A 127 -28.50 -11.46 4.14
C ARG A 127 -29.94 -10.96 3.97
N GLY A 128 -30.71 -10.88 5.05
CA GLY A 128 -32.09 -10.40 5.00
C GLY A 128 -32.20 -8.95 4.52
N VAL A 129 -31.27 -8.08 4.94
CA VAL A 129 -31.20 -6.70 4.44
C VAL A 129 -30.83 -6.67 2.95
N PHE A 130 -29.86 -7.48 2.52
CA PHE A 130 -29.45 -7.58 1.12
C PHE A 130 -30.59 -8.07 0.21
N GLU A 131 -31.25 -9.16 0.62
CA GLU A 131 -32.41 -9.72 -0.08
C GLU A 131 -33.51 -8.67 -0.20
N LYS A 132 -33.84 -7.96 0.90
CA LYS A 132 -34.85 -6.89 0.90
C LYS A 132 -34.49 -5.72 -0.01
N ILE A 133 -33.24 -5.26 -0.02
CA ILE A 133 -32.78 -4.20 -0.93
C ILE A 133 -33.00 -4.63 -2.37
N LEU A 134 -32.58 -5.84 -2.72
CA LEU A 134 -32.63 -6.37 -4.08
C LEU A 134 -33.96 -7.03 -4.44
N GLU A 135 -35.01 -6.94 -3.61
CA GLU A 135 -36.37 -7.35 -4.01
C GLU A 135 -36.87 -6.57 -5.23
N LYS A 136 -36.42 -5.32 -5.41
CA LYS A 136 -36.73 -4.52 -6.58
C LYS A 136 -35.75 -4.83 -7.72
N LYS A 137 -36.29 -5.25 -8.88
CA LYS A 137 -35.52 -5.65 -10.06
C LYS A 137 -34.49 -4.61 -10.52
N HIS A 138 -34.87 -3.33 -10.57
CA HIS A 138 -33.97 -2.27 -11.05
C HIS A 138 -32.70 -2.14 -10.20
N ARG A 139 -32.77 -2.39 -8.89
CA ARG A 139 -31.61 -2.36 -7.98
C ARG A 139 -30.65 -3.51 -8.25
N TYR A 140 -31.19 -4.70 -8.51
CA TYR A 140 -30.37 -5.84 -8.91
C TYR A 140 -29.70 -5.59 -10.25
N ASP A 141 -30.43 -5.05 -11.23
CA ASP A 141 -29.86 -4.72 -12.53
C ASP A 141 -28.74 -3.67 -12.42
N LEU A 142 -28.88 -2.63 -11.58
CA LEU A 142 -27.81 -1.68 -11.28
C LEU A 142 -26.57 -2.36 -10.69
N LEU A 143 -26.76 -3.23 -9.70
CA LEU A 143 -25.66 -3.93 -9.06
C LEU A 143 -24.94 -4.88 -10.03
N MET A 144 -25.69 -5.57 -10.88
CA MET A 144 -25.13 -6.44 -11.91
C MET A 144 -24.39 -5.67 -13.00
N ARG A 145 -24.87 -4.48 -13.39
CA ARG A 145 -24.12 -3.57 -14.29
C ARG A 145 -22.77 -3.18 -13.71
N LEU A 146 -22.71 -2.86 -12.41
CA LEU A 146 -21.42 -2.59 -11.74
C LEU A 146 -20.51 -3.81 -11.79
N ARG A 147 -21.02 -5.00 -11.48
CA ARG A 147 -20.27 -6.25 -11.52
C ARG A 147 -19.71 -6.57 -12.90
N GLU A 148 -20.51 -6.39 -13.94
CA GLU A 148 -20.09 -6.63 -15.33
C GLU A 148 -19.04 -5.62 -15.81
N TRP A 149 -19.10 -4.39 -15.32
CA TRP A 149 -18.17 -3.33 -15.70
C TRP A 149 -16.85 -3.40 -14.94
N ASP A 150 -16.92 -3.57 -13.62
CA ASP A 150 -15.77 -3.67 -12.73
C ASP A 150 -16.09 -4.57 -11.51
N GLU A 151 -15.68 -5.84 -11.60
CA GLU A 151 -15.90 -6.83 -10.55
C GLU A 151 -15.28 -6.40 -9.22
N TYR A 152 -14.16 -5.67 -9.24
CA TYR A 152 -13.53 -5.15 -8.03
C TYR A 152 -14.44 -4.17 -7.29
N SER A 153 -15.01 -3.17 -7.98
CA SER A 153 -15.93 -2.21 -7.34
C SER A 153 -17.24 -2.85 -6.89
N PHE A 154 -17.69 -3.92 -7.56
CA PHE A 154 -18.80 -4.72 -7.06
C PHE A 154 -18.47 -5.40 -5.72
N VAL A 155 -17.34 -6.10 -5.62
CA VAL A 155 -16.91 -6.76 -4.38
C VAL A 155 -16.67 -5.74 -3.26
N HIS A 156 -16.05 -4.60 -3.58
CA HIS A 156 -15.86 -3.47 -2.67
C HIS A 156 -17.18 -2.93 -2.15
N SER A 157 -18.15 -2.67 -3.05
CA SER A 157 -19.47 -2.17 -2.66
C SER A 157 -20.23 -3.16 -1.78
N PHE A 158 -20.11 -4.46 -2.07
CA PHE A 158 -20.67 -5.52 -1.23
C PHE A 158 -20.02 -5.54 0.16
N ASP A 159 -18.70 -5.41 0.23
CA ASP A 159 -17.96 -5.36 1.48
C ASP A 159 -18.32 -4.15 2.35
N VAL A 160 -18.36 -2.97 1.74
CA VAL A 160 -18.82 -1.73 2.37
C VAL A 160 -20.26 -1.86 2.87
N PHE A 161 -21.15 -2.50 2.10
CA PHE A 161 -22.50 -2.84 2.53
C PHE A 161 -22.50 -3.74 3.79
N VAL A 162 -21.72 -4.82 3.81
CA VAL A 162 -21.66 -5.76 4.96
C VAL A 162 -21.16 -5.04 6.21
N LEU A 163 -20.00 -4.37 6.12
CA LEU A 163 -19.37 -3.66 7.23
C LEU A 163 -20.26 -2.54 7.74
N GLY A 164 -20.80 -1.73 6.83
CA GLY A 164 -21.64 -0.59 7.16
C GLY A 164 -22.99 -0.96 7.74
N THR A 165 -23.62 -2.06 7.28
CA THR A 165 -24.90 -2.54 7.82
C THR A 165 -24.74 -3.00 9.27
N ILE A 166 -23.70 -3.79 9.56
CA ILE A 166 -23.43 -4.23 10.94
C ILE A 166 -23.02 -3.05 11.81
N PHE A 167 -22.21 -2.11 11.29
CA PHE A 167 -21.80 -0.95 12.06
C PHE A 167 -22.97 -0.01 12.39
N ALA A 168 -23.86 0.26 11.43
CA ALA A 168 -25.09 1.03 11.66
C ALA A 168 -25.97 0.38 12.73
N ARG A 169 -26.10 -0.96 12.69
CA ARG A 169 -26.80 -1.73 13.72
C ARG A 169 -26.12 -1.63 15.10
N TYR A 170 -24.80 -1.72 15.13
CA TYR A 170 -24.01 -1.58 16.36
C TYR A 170 -24.19 -0.21 17.02
N LEU A 171 -24.30 0.85 16.21
CA LEU A 171 -24.60 2.21 16.68
C LEU A 171 -26.07 2.41 17.10
N GLY A 172 -26.95 1.46 16.80
CA GLY A 172 -28.37 1.56 17.11
C GLY A 172 -29.13 2.54 16.20
N LEU A 173 -28.65 2.77 14.98
CA LEU A 173 -29.32 3.63 14.01
C LEU A 173 -30.66 3.03 13.59
N THR A 174 -31.65 3.87 13.32
CA THR A 174 -33.01 3.41 12.98
C THR A 174 -33.21 3.19 11.49
N ASP A 175 -32.49 3.92 10.63
CA ASP A 175 -32.65 3.88 9.17
C ASP A 175 -31.57 3.03 8.46
N ILE A 176 -31.35 1.82 8.99
CA ILE A 176 -30.27 0.93 8.51
C ILE A 176 -30.48 0.51 7.06
N GLU A 177 -31.72 0.29 6.61
CA GLU A 177 -32.00 -0.17 5.26
C GLU A 177 -31.64 0.88 4.18
N THR A 178 -31.93 2.16 4.44
CA THR A 178 -31.57 3.26 3.54
C THR A 178 -30.06 3.44 3.50
N LEU A 179 -29.39 3.47 4.67
CA LEU A 179 -27.93 3.54 4.74
C LEU A 179 -27.26 2.37 4.03
N ALA A 180 -27.70 1.14 4.32
CA ALA A 180 -27.16 -0.08 3.71
C ALA A 180 -27.35 -0.07 2.19
N ARG A 181 -28.49 0.41 1.70
CA ARG A 181 -28.73 0.58 0.26
C ARG A 181 -27.76 1.59 -0.36
N GLY A 182 -27.59 2.75 0.27
CA GLY A 182 -26.62 3.73 -0.21
C GLY A 182 -25.17 3.23 -0.15
N TYR A 183 -24.80 2.46 0.87
CA TYR A 183 -23.47 1.82 0.97
C TYR A 183 -23.23 0.81 -0.15
N LEU A 184 -24.26 0.03 -0.52
CA LEU A 184 -24.17 -0.93 -1.63
C LEU A 184 -24.04 -0.26 -3.00
N PHE A 185 -24.53 0.98 -3.15
CA PHE A 185 -24.53 1.71 -4.43
C PHE A 185 -23.62 2.94 -4.46
N HIS A 186 -22.82 3.20 -3.42
CA HIS A 186 -22.02 4.43 -3.33
C HIS A 186 -21.10 4.63 -4.54
N ASP A 187 -20.57 3.53 -5.07
CA ASP A 187 -19.60 3.50 -6.16
C ASP A 187 -20.22 3.21 -7.53
N ILE A 188 -21.57 3.22 -7.65
CA ILE A 188 -22.27 2.82 -8.88
C ILE A 188 -21.87 3.65 -10.10
N GLY A 189 -21.46 4.90 -9.90
CA GLY A 189 -21.03 5.78 -10.98
C GLY A 189 -19.73 5.35 -11.67
N LYS A 190 -19.01 4.35 -11.14
CA LYS A 190 -17.82 3.78 -11.80
C LYS A 190 -18.14 3.11 -13.14
N VAL A 191 -19.40 2.74 -13.39
CA VAL A 191 -19.87 2.26 -14.71
C VAL A 191 -19.67 3.28 -15.84
N PHE A 192 -19.45 4.56 -15.49
CA PHE A 192 -19.18 5.63 -16.46
C PHE A 192 -17.70 6.01 -16.57
N ILE A 193 -16.82 5.29 -15.88
CA ILE A 193 -15.37 5.52 -15.92
C ILE A 193 -14.75 4.51 -16.88
N PRO A 194 -13.92 4.95 -17.84
CA PRO A 194 -13.26 4.04 -18.78
C PRO A 194 -12.48 2.94 -18.07
N GLN A 195 -12.64 1.69 -18.53
CA GLN A 195 -11.93 0.53 -17.95
C GLN A 195 -10.41 0.69 -18.07
N GLU A 196 -9.93 1.37 -19.11
CA GLU A 196 -8.51 1.65 -19.33
C GLU A 196 -7.93 2.54 -18.23
N ILE A 197 -8.75 3.36 -17.57
CA ILE A 197 -8.35 4.20 -16.43
C ILE A 197 -8.47 3.41 -15.12
N LEU A 198 -9.58 2.68 -14.92
CA LEU A 198 -9.81 1.89 -13.69
C LEU A 198 -8.77 0.78 -13.48
N ASN A 199 -8.28 0.16 -14.56
CA ASN A 199 -7.38 -0.99 -14.52
C ASN A 199 -5.88 -0.64 -14.56
N LEU A 200 -5.51 0.65 -14.46
CA LEU A 200 -4.11 1.07 -14.47
C LEU A 200 -3.35 0.52 -13.25
N LYS A 201 -2.17 -0.08 -13.52
CA LYS A 201 -1.26 -0.61 -12.49
C LYS A 201 -0.27 0.42 -11.93
N ARG A 202 -0.36 1.67 -12.39
CA ARG A 202 0.48 2.80 -11.97
C ARG A 202 -0.37 3.85 -11.26
N LYS A 203 0.28 4.82 -10.63
CA LYS A 203 -0.42 6.02 -10.17
C LYS A 203 -1.08 6.73 -11.36
N LEU A 204 -2.30 7.21 -11.14
CA LEU A 204 -3.03 8.04 -12.09
C LEU A 204 -2.32 9.39 -12.20
N SER A 205 -2.32 9.95 -13.41
CA SER A 205 -2.04 11.37 -13.63
C SER A 205 -3.16 12.22 -13.05
N GLU A 206 -2.91 13.53 -12.90
CA GLU A 206 -3.93 14.47 -12.39
C GLU A 206 -5.18 14.45 -13.28
N ASP A 207 -5.02 14.47 -14.60
CA ASP A 207 -6.15 14.45 -15.56
C ASP A 207 -6.95 13.15 -15.49
N GLU A 208 -6.28 11.99 -15.41
CA GLU A 208 -6.95 10.69 -15.23
C GLU A 208 -7.71 10.65 -13.90
N PHE A 209 -7.14 11.25 -12.84
CA PHE A 209 -7.78 11.32 -11.54
C PHE A 209 -9.02 12.22 -11.56
N GLU A 210 -9.00 13.36 -12.28
CA GLU A 210 -10.19 14.20 -12.48
C GLU A 210 -11.32 13.43 -13.18
N VAL A 211 -11.01 12.59 -14.16
CA VAL A 211 -12.01 11.70 -14.79
C VAL A 211 -12.60 10.75 -13.76
N VAL A 212 -11.77 10.08 -12.96
CA VAL A 212 -12.24 9.15 -11.92
C VAL A 212 -13.16 9.85 -10.92
N LYS A 213 -12.87 11.09 -10.49
CA LYS A 213 -13.72 11.84 -9.54
C LYS A 213 -15.18 11.96 -10.01
N THR A 214 -15.42 11.98 -11.32
CA THR A 214 -16.77 12.12 -11.89
C THR A 214 -17.72 10.96 -11.56
N HIS A 215 -17.23 9.82 -11.07
CA HIS A 215 -18.10 8.72 -10.64
C HIS A 215 -19.07 9.14 -9.52
N THR A 216 -18.67 10.09 -8.67
CA THR A 216 -19.52 10.60 -7.58
C THR A 216 -20.77 11.29 -8.13
N THR A 217 -20.61 12.25 -9.03
CA THR A 217 -21.73 13.01 -9.62
C THR A 217 -22.54 12.18 -10.59
N LYS A 218 -21.90 11.33 -11.41
CA LYS A 218 -22.61 10.43 -12.33
C LYS A 218 -23.38 9.32 -11.59
N GLY A 219 -22.84 8.83 -10.48
CA GLY A 219 -23.53 7.88 -9.60
C GLY A 219 -24.76 8.51 -8.94
N TYR A 220 -24.64 9.76 -8.49
CA TYR A 220 -25.78 10.55 -8.00
C TYR A 220 -26.89 10.66 -9.07
N GLU A 221 -26.56 11.11 -10.27
CA GLU A 221 -27.51 11.26 -11.38
C GLU A 221 -28.20 9.93 -11.71
N LEU A 222 -27.42 8.85 -11.84
CA LEU A 222 -27.95 7.52 -12.13
C LEU A 222 -28.93 7.02 -11.05
N LEU A 223 -28.66 7.29 -9.77
CA LEU A 223 -29.55 6.91 -8.68
C LEU A 223 -30.85 7.72 -8.69
N ILE A 224 -30.78 9.02 -8.99
CA ILE A 224 -31.97 9.89 -9.14
C ILE A 224 -32.85 9.35 -10.27
N GLU A 225 -32.28 9.06 -11.43
CA GLU A 225 -33.01 8.56 -12.61
C GLU A 225 -33.70 7.20 -12.38
N ASN A 226 -33.23 6.43 -11.40
CA ASN A 226 -33.77 5.11 -11.05
C ASN A 226 -34.64 5.12 -9.78
N GLY A 227 -35.07 6.31 -9.31
CA GLY A 227 -35.99 6.45 -8.17
C GLY A 227 -35.36 6.10 -6.82
N GLU A 228 -34.06 6.36 -6.67
CA GLU A 228 -33.27 6.16 -5.45
C GLU A 228 -32.74 7.51 -4.92
N GLU A 229 -33.58 8.55 -4.96
CA GLU A 229 -33.19 9.92 -4.60
C GLU A 229 -32.78 10.07 -3.14
N ASP A 230 -33.38 9.25 -2.26
CA ASP A 230 -33.13 9.27 -0.82
C ASP A 230 -31.73 8.79 -0.44
N ILE A 231 -31.03 8.06 -1.31
CA ILE A 231 -29.66 7.58 -1.09
C ILE A 231 -28.61 8.22 -2.01
N ALA A 232 -29.04 8.95 -3.05
CA ALA A 232 -28.13 9.46 -4.08
C ALA A 232 -26.98 10.31 -3.49
N TYR A 233 -27.23 11.05 -2.41
CA TYR A 233 -26.21 11.86 -1.73
C TYR A 233 -25.03 11.02 -1.20
N LEU A 234 -25.24 9.75 -0.84
CA LEU A 234 -24.17 8.86 -0.38
C LEU A 234 -23.19 8.54 -1.50
N ALA A 235 -23.67 8.37 -2.73
CA ALA A 235 -22.79 8.22 -3.91
C ALA A 235 -22.05 9.51 -4.23
N ARG A 236 -22.70 10.67 -4.09
CA ARG A 236 -22.07 11.97 -4.37
C ARG A 236 -20.98 12.35 -3.37
N ASP A 237 -21.26 12.20 -2.07
CA ASP A 237 -20.50 12.91 -1.03
C ASP A 237 -19.50 11.99 -0.27
N HIS A 238 -19.39 10.69 -0.60
CA HIS A 238 -18.51 9.75 0.12
C HIS A 238 -17.01 10.06 0.01
N HIS A 239 -16.60 10.90 -0.94
CA HIS A 239 -15.22 11.37 -1.08
C HIS A 239 -14.99 12.79 -0.53
N GLU A 240 -15.97 13.37 0.15
CA GLU A 240 -15.78 14.58 0.95
C GLU A 240 -14.86 14.33 2.14
N ARG A 241 -14.29 15.39 2.75
CA ARG A 241 -13.32 15.24 3.86
C ARG A 241 -13.50 16.36 4.87
N PHE A 242 -13.24 16.09 6.14
CA PHE A 242 -13.26 17.11 7.20
C PHE A 242 -12.32 18.26 6.81
N ALA A 243 -12.83 19.49 6.87
CA ALA A 243 -12.21 20.73 6.36
C ALA A 243 -12.27 20.98 4.84
N GLY A 244 -13.19 20.36 4.09
CA GLY A 244 -13.51 20.75 2.71
C GLY A 244 -12.41 20.46 1.69
N LYS A 245 -11.55 19.48 1.99
CA LYS A 245 -10.44 19.05 1.10
C LYS A 245 -10.84 17.90 0.16
N GLY A 246 -12.07 17.41 0.27
CA GLY A 246 -12.59 16.34 -0.56
C GLY A 246 -13.19 16.83 -1.87
N TYR A 247 -14.04 16.00 -2.46
CA TYR A 247 -14.76 16.27 -3.71
C TYR A 247 -16.12 15.54 -3.68
N PRO A 248 -17.11 15.96 -4.50
CA PRO A 248 -17.06 17.03 -5.52
C PRO A 248 -17.36 18.44 -4.99
N ASN A 249 -18.09 18.57 -3.90
CA ASN A 249 -18.64 19.83 -3.38
C ASN A 249 -17.73 20.51 -2.34
N LYS A 250 -16.71 19.82 -1.81
CA LYS A 250 -15.79 20.31 -0.78
C LYS A 250 -16.48 20.62 0.54
N LEU A 251 -17.38 19.73 0.94
CA LEU A 251 -18.18 19.87 2.16
C LEU A 251 -17.31 19.82 3.42
N CYS A 252 -17.68 20.64 4.40
CA CYS A 252 -17.15 20.58 5.75
C CYS A 252 -17.90 19.57 6.62
N ALA A 253 -17.36 19.27 7.80
CA ALA A 253 -17.86 18.22 8.68
C ALA A 253 -19.33 18.41 9.11
N ASP A 254 -19.75 19.66 9.32
CA ASP A 254 -21.09 20.06 9.70
C ASP A 254 -22.11 20.00 8.55
N GLU A 255 -21.64 19.98 7.30
CA GLU A 255 -22.47 19.87 6.10
C GLU A 255 -22.69 18.42 5.66
N MET A 256 -21.84 17.49 6.12
CA MET A 256 -21.95 16.06 5.82
C MET A 256 -22.93 15.36 6.74
N SER A 257 -23.87 14.62 6.16
CA SER A 257 -24.79 13.79 6.95
C SER A 257 -24.06 12.67 7.70
N GLU A 258 -24.66 12.18 8.78
CA GLU A 258 -24.11 11.09 9.58
C GLU A 258 -23.79 9.85 8.72
N GLY A 259 -24.65 9.52 7.74
CA GLY A 259 -24.41 8.42 6.81
C GLY A 259 -23.16 8.59 5.95
N VAL A 260 -22.87 9.80 5.48
CA VAL A 260 -21.64 10.09 4.70
C VAL A 260 -20.40 9.93 5.57
N GLN A 261 -20.44 10.47 6.79
CA GLN A 261 -19.31 10.40 7.72
C GLN A 261 -18.97 8.96 8.12
N LEU A 262 -19.99 8.10 8.28
CA LEU A 262 -19.81 6.67 8.53
C LEU A 262 -19.23 5.98 7.29
N LEU A 263 -19.81 6.23 6.10
CA LEU A 263 -19.39 5.63 4.85
C LEU A 263 -17.92 5.90 4.54
N GLN A 264 -17.43 7.12 4.77
CA GLN A 264 -16.01 7.48 4.53
C GLN A 264 -15.02 6.58 5.28
N ILE A 265 -15.34 6.23 6.53
CA ILE A 265 -14.48 5.36 7.36
C ILE A 265 -14.53 3.92 6.83
N ILE A 266 -15.73 3.44 6.49
CA ILE A 266 -15.97 2.07 6.02
C ILE A 266 -15.33 1.87 4.64
N ASP A 267 -15.52 2.81 3.72
CA ASP A 267 -15.00 2.81 2.36
C ASP A 267 -13.46 2.73 2.36
N VAL A 268 -12.81 3.63 3.12
CA VAL A 268 -11.35 3.66 3.21
C VAL A 268 -10.81 2.39 3.86
N TYR A 269 -11.44 1.89 4.92
CA TYR A 269 -11.04 0.63 5.56
C TYR A 269 -11.18 -0.57 4.60
N SER A 270 -12.31 -0.68 3.91
CA SER A 270 -12.57 -1.72 2.92
C SER A 270 -11.50 -1.66 1.82
N ALA A 271 -11.31 -0.51 1.20
CA ALA A 271 -10.35 -0.33 0.10
C ALA A 271 -8.90 -0.65 0.48
N MET A 272 -8.47 -0.33 1.72
CA MET A 272 -7.11 -0.64 2.20
C MET A 272 -6.92 -2.13 2.52
N THR A 273 -7.96 -2.79 3.00
CA THR A 273 -7.87 -4.19 3.47
C THR A 273 -8.21 -5.20 2.38
N SER A 274 -8.93 -4.82 1.32
CA SER A 274 -9.21 -5.68 0.18
C SER A 274 -7.94 -6.01 -0.60
N LYS A 275 -7.79 -7.28 -1.01
CA LYS A 275 -6.72 -7.71 -1.92
C LYS A 275 -6.99 -7.16 -3.32
N ARG A 276 -6.04 -6.38 -3.85
CA ARG A 276 -6.06 -5.95 -5.27
C ARG A 276 -5.15 -6.89 -6.08
N VAL A 277 -5.38 -6.99 -7.39
CA VAL A 277 -4.61 -7.85 -8.32
C VAL A 277 -3.08 -7.63 -8.22
N TYR A 278 -2.63 -6.49 -7.69
CA TYR A 278 -1.21 -6.13 -7.52
C TYR A 278 -0.80 -5.74 -6.10
N HIS A 279 -1.64 -5.98 -5.08
CA HIS A 279 -1.35 -5.61 -3.69
C HIS A 279 -1.94 -6.61 -2.69
N THR A 280 -1.08 -7.16 -1.82
CA THR A 280 -1.53 -7.77 -0.57
C THR A 280 -2.12 -6.64 0.29
N GLY A 281 -3.44 -6.60 0.45
CA GLY A 281 -4.13 -5.60 1.26
C GLY A 281 -3.51 -5.48 2.66
N TYR A 282 -3.62 -4.29 3.25
CA TYR A 282 -3.10 -4.03 4.59
C TYR A 282 -3.73 -5.00 5.60
N ALA A 283 -2.95 -5.42 6.61
CA ALA A 283 -3.54 -6.04 7.79
C ALA A 283 -4.53 -5.04 8.42
N ALA A 284 -5.63 -5.55 8.98
CA ALA A 284 -6.68 -4.72 9.57
C ALA A 284 -6.15 -3.70 10.59
N THR A 285 -5.17 -4.11 11.40
CA THR A 285 -4.50 -3.24 12.37
C THR A 285 -3.72 -2.10 11.73
N ASP A 286 -3.05 -2.34 10.60
CA ASP A 286 -2.32 -1.30 9.88
C ASP A 286 -3.30 -0.35 9.17
N ALA A 287 -4.37 -0.88 8.57
CA ALA A 287 -5.43 -0.06 7.97
C ALA A 287 -6.09 0.88 8.98
N LEU A 288 -6.39 0.39 10.20
CA LEU A 288 -6.91 1.20 11.29
C LEU A 288 -5.88 2.22 11.79
N ALA A 289 -4.60 1.86 11.85
CA ALA A 289 -3.53 2.80 12.22
C ALA A 289 -3.39 3.94 11.19
N VAL A 290 -3.54 3.65 9.90
CA VAL A 290 -3.58 4.68 8.84
C VAL A 290 -4.78 5.60 9.02
N LEU A 291 -5.98 5.06 9.26
CA LEU A 291 -7.17 5.87 9.56
C LEU A 291 -6.92 6.82 10.73
N TYR A 292 -6.30 6.38 11.83
CA TYR A 292 -5.98 7.25 12.95
C TYR A 292 -4.87 8.25 12.68
N ARG A 293 -3.90 7.93 11.82
CA ARG A 293 -2.92 8.91 11.35
C ARG A 293 -3.62 10.04 10.61
N ASP A 294 -4.62 9.71 9.82
CA ASP A 294 -5.43 10.64 9.04
C ASP A 294 -6.69 11.10 9.77
N ARG A 295 -6.77 10.96 11.10
CA ARG A 295 -8.00 11.20 11.89
C ARG A 295 -8.60 12.59 11.70
N GLN A 296 -7.80 13.58 11.31
CA GLN A 296 -8.27 14.94 10.99
C GLN A 296 -9.22 14.99 9.78
N LEU A 297 -9.24 13.95 8.95
CA LEU A 297 -10.08 13.87 7.75
C LEU A 297 -11.46 13.27 8.02
N TYR A 298 -11.68 12.67 9.21
CA TYR A 298 -12.84 11.84 9.52
C TYR A 298 -13.46 12.21 10.87
N ASN A 299 -14.65 11.68 11.13
CA ASN A 299 -15.27 11.78 12.45
C ASN A 299 -14.58 10.81 13.43
N GLU A 300 -13.72 11.35 14.30
CA GLU A 300 -12.97 10.55 15.26
C GLU A 300 -13.85 9.70 16.18
N LYS A 301 -15.02 10.21 16.60
CA LYS A 301 -15.97 9.44 17.43
C LYS A 301 -16.45 8.19 16.69
N PHE A 302 -16.75 8.30 15.40
CA PHE A 302 -17.14 7.14 14.60
C PHE A 302 -15.97 6.20 14.33
N MET A 303 -14.73 6.70 14.20
CA MET A 303 -13.56 5.83 14.09
C MET A 303 -13.38 4.95 15.34
N HIS A 304 -13.47 5.54 16.55
CA HIS A 304 -13.42 4.80 17.81
C HIS A 304 -14.52 3.73 17.87
N LYS A 305 -15.75 4.08 17.48
CA LYS A 305 -16.86 3.13 17.44
C LYS A 305 -16.71 2.04 16.40
N PHE A 306 -16.10 2.34 15.25
CA PHE A 306 -15.84 1.35 14.22
C PHE A 306 -14.80 0.33 14.69
N VAL A 307 -13.73 0.79 15.35
CA VAL A 307 -12.75 -0.09 16.00
C VAL A 307 -13.39 -0.97 17.07
N GLU A 308 -14.25 -0.40 17.93
CA GLU A 308 -14.98 -1.16 18.93
C GLU A 308 -15.91 -2.22 18.30
N CYS A 309 -16.57 -1.88 17.18
CA CYS A 309 -17.43 -2.78 16.42
C CYS A 309 -16.66 -3.95 15.80
N LEU A 310 -15.49 -3.68 15.21
CA LEU A 310 -14.59 -4.72 14.70
C LEU A 310 -13.98 -5.54 15.85
N GLY A 311 -13.75 -4.92 17.01
CA GLY A 311 -13.01 -5.50 18.11
C GLY A 311 -11.53 -5.78 17.77
N ILE A 312 -10.99 -5.07 16.77
CA ILE A 312 -9.57 -5.10 16.37
C ILE A 312 -8.99 -3.74 16.72
N TYR A 313 -8.06 -3.72 17.68
CA TYR A 313 -7.48 -2.49 18.20
C TYR A 313 -6.05 -2.35 17.68
N PRO A 314 -5.71 -1.30 16.92
CA PRO A 314 -4.35 -1.12 16.42
C PRO A 314 -3.36 -0.94 17.58
N VAL A 315 -2.08 -1.26 17.34
CA VAL A 315 -1.00 -1.02 18.32
C VAL A 315 -1.01 0.45 18.76
N ASN A 316 -0.75 0.68 20.05
CA ASN A 316 -0.84 1.97 20.74
C ASN A 316 -2.27 2.53 20.98
N SER A 317 -3.30 1.73 20.71
CA SER A 317 -4.63 2.03 21.23
C SER A 317 -4.60 2.01 22.76
N VAL A 318 -5.09 3.06 23.38
CA VAL A 318 -5.36 3.12 24.82
C VAL A 318 -6.78 2.63 25.03
N VAL A 319 -6.94 1.62 25.88
CA VAL A 319 -8.20 0.86 26.01
C VAL A 319 -8.59 0.67 27.47
N LEU A 320 -9.90 0.58 27.71
CA LEU A 320 -10.49 0.20 28.99
C LEU A 320 -10.81 -1.30 28.97
N LEU A 321 -10.32 -2.03 29.97
CA LEU A 321 -10.62 -3.44 30.17
C LEU A 321 -11.88 -3.65 31.02
N SER A 322 -12.48 -4.84 30.94
CA SER A 322 -13.72 -5.19 31.65
C SER A 322 -13.59 -5.28 33.17
N ASP A 323 -12.37 -5.28 33.69
CA ASP A 323 -12.06 -5.19 35.11
C ASP A 323 -11.71 -3.75 35.56
N ASN A 324 -12.06 -2.77 34.72
CA ASN A 324 -11.84 -1.33 34.91
C ASN A 324 -10.39 -0.86 34.87
N ARG A 325 -9.43 -1.72 34.49
CA ARG A 325 -8.05 -1.30 34.27
C ARG A 325 -7.87 -0.65 32.90
N SER A 326 -6.94 0.30 32.81
CA SER A 326 -6.53 0.90 31.54
C SER A 326 -5.26 0.26 31.03
N ALA A 327 -5.20 0.01 29.72
CA ALA A 327 -4.06 -0.61 29.08
C ALA A 327 -3.75 0.03 27.72
N GLN A 328 -2.52 -0.14 27.26
CA GLN A 328 -2.11 0.18 25.89
C GLN A 328 -1.94 -1.13 25.11
N VAL A 329 -2.45 -1.19 23.89
CA VAL A 329 -2.19 -2.32 22.99
C VAL A 329 -0.71 -2.31 22.61
N GLU A 330 0.00 -3.38 22.96
CA GLU A 330 1.45 -3.53 22.73
C GLU A 330 1.72 -4.34 21.47
N LEU A 331 0.92 -5.39 21.22
CA LEU A 331 1.09 -6.27 20.07
C LEU A 331 -0.26 -6.85 19.65
N VAL A 332 -0.46 -6.98 18.34
CA VAL A 332 -1.60 -7.71 17.77
C VAL A 332 -1.05 -8.87 16.95
N TYR A 333 -1.62 -10.06 17.14
CA TYR A 333 -1.24 -11.25 16.39
C TYR A 333 -2.12 -11.39 15.15
N ASP A 334 -1.52 -11.62 13.97
CA ASP A 334 -2.24 -11.71 12.70
C ASP A 334 -3.38 -12.74 12.74
N LEU A 335 -3.15 -13.91 13.35
CA LEU A 335 -4.13 -14.99 13.46
C LEU A 335 -5.20 -14.75 14.53
N PHE A 336 -4.98 -13.79 15.44
CA PHE A 336 -5.89 -13.48 16.56
C PHE A 336 -6.03 -11.96 16.76
N PRO A 337 -6.50 -11.21 15.74
CA PRO A 337 -6.48 -9.74 15.78
C PRO A 337 -7.41 -9.14 16.84
N THR A 338 -8.35 -9.94 17.35
CA THR A 338 -9.28 -9.53 18.42
C THR A 338 -8.78 -9.85 19.84
N LEU A 339 -7.60 -10.45 19.98
CA LEU A 339 -6.99 -10.81 21.28
C LEU A 339 -5.57 -10.27 21.36
N PRO A 340 -5.39 -8.94 21.42
CA PRO A 340 -4.08 -8.32 21.52
C PRO A 340 -3.40 -8.63 22.86
N LYS A 341 -2.06 -8.49 22.84
CA LYS A 341 -1.27 -8.30 24.05
C LYS A 341 -1.33 -6.84 24.46
N VAL A 342 -1.58 -6.59 25.73
CA VAL A 342 -1.75 -5.24 26.28
C VAL A 342 -0.78 -4.99 27.42
N LYS A 343 -0.35 -3.74 27.59
CA LYS A 343 0.46 -3.25 28.70
C LYS A 343 -0.39 -2.42 29.64
N LEU A 344 -0.55 -2.84 30.89
CA LEU A 344 -1.31 -2.09 31.90
C LEU A 344 -0.61 -0.76 32.18
N LEU A 345 -1.37 0.34 32.20
CA LEU A 345 -0.79 1.68 32.38
C LEU A 345 -0.28 1.90 33.80
N ASP A 346 -1.00 1.38 34.80
CA ASP A 346 -0.70 1.58 36.23
C ASP A 346 0.49 0.74 36.71
N GLU A 347 0.60 -0.49 36.20
CA GLU A 347 1.60 -1.47 36.65
C GLU A 347 2.78 -1.60 35.68
N GLN A 348 2.68 -1.03 34.48
CA GLN A 348 3.65 -1.19 33.38
C GLN A 348 3.95 -2.66 33.03
N THR A 349 3.07 -3.58 33.41
CA THR A 349 3.16 -5.02 33.13
C THR A 349 2.40 -5.37 31.85
N SER A 350 2.98 -6.22 31.01
CA SER A 350 2.33 -6.70 29.79
C SER A 350 1.63 -8.04 30.05
N MET A 351 0.43 -8.21 29.50
CA MET A 351 -0.36 -9.43 29.59
C MET A 351 -1.06 -9.74 28.27
N ASN A 352 -1.25 -11.03 27.97
CA ASN A 352 -2.16 -11.47 26.91
C ASN A 352 -3.59 -11.48 27.46
N LEU A 353 -4.55 -11.03 26.66
CA LEU A 353 -5.95 -11.20 27.03
C LEU A 353 -6.31 -12.69 27.05
N PRO A 354 -7.06 -13.15 28.07
CA PRO A 354 -7.35 -14.56 28.25
C PRO A 354 -8.31 -15.08 27.18
N LEU A 355 -8.03 -16.27 26.64
CA LEU A 355 -8.81 -16.91 25.56
C LEU A 355 -10.28 -17.18 25.92
N ASN A 356 -10.60 -17.28 27.22
CA ASN A 356 -11.96 -17.46 27.71
C ASN A 356 -12.74 -16.14 27.85
N TYR A 357 -12.15 -15.01 27.41
CA TYR A 357 -12.75 -13.67 27.45
C TYR A 357 -13.14 -13.19 28.86
N SER A 358 -12.53 -13.73 29.93
CA SER A 358 -12.78 -13.29 31.31
C SER A 358 -12.35 -11.84 31.55
N VAL A 359 -11.33 -11.38 30.81
CA VAL A 359 -10.95 -9.97 30.69
C VAL A 359 -10.95 -9.63 29.21
N LYS A 360 -11.69 -8.58 28.82
CA LYS A 360 -11.81 -8.12 27.44
C LYS A 360 -11.70 -6.61 27.36
N ILE A 361 -11.36 -6.10 26.18
CA ILE A 361 -11.45 -4.68 25.89
C ILE A 361 -12.93 -4.30 25.78
N VAL A 362 -13.34 -3.31 26.57
CA VAL A 362 -14.71 -2.78 26.60
C VAL A 362 -14.85 -1.56 25.71
N LYS A 363 -13.82 -0.71 25.68
CA LYS A 363 -13.87 0.59 25.02
C LYS A 363 -12.49 1.03 24.59
N MET A 364 -12.41 1.72 23.46
CA MET A 364 -11.24 2.51 23.09
C MET A 364 -11.32 3.90 23.75
N ILE A 365 -10.24 4.30 24.42
CA ILE A 365 -10.13 5.61 25.08
C ILE A 365 -9.50 6.61 24.11
N ASP A 366 -8.38 6.22 23.49
CA ASP A 366 -7.59 7.09 22.61
C ASP A 366 -6.69 6.24 21.69
N TYR A 367 -6.12 6.84 20.66
CA TYR A 367 -5.05 6.28 19.84
C TYR A 367 -3.80 7.16 19.91
N ARG A 368 -2.69 6.58 20.38
CA ARG A 368 -1.39 7.25 20.32
C ARG A 368 -0.68 6.85 19.04
N ALA A 369 -0.71 7.73 18.03
CA ALA A 369 0.08 7.52 16.82
C ALA A 369 1.57 7.45 17.18
N ASP A 370 2.28 6.47 16.62
CA ASP A 370 3.74 6.41 16.75
C ASP A 370 4.34 7.71 16.20
N SER A 371 5.17 8.35 17.00
CA SER A 371 6.00 9.46 16.55
C SER A 371 7.01 8.96 15.51
N PHE A 372 7.45 9.86 14.63
CA PHE A 372 8.54 9.56 13.69
C PHE A 372 9.76 8.97 14.42
N GLU A 373 10.06 9.49 15.61
CA GLU A 373 11.19 9.07 16.44
C GLU A 373 11.03 7.62 16.94
N GLU A 374 9.82 7.22 17.38
CA GLU A 374 9.54 5.85 17.79
C GLU A 374 9.68 4.85 16.63
N ILE A 375 9.09 5.17 15.47
CA ILE A 375 9.22 4.32 14.28
C ILE A 375 10.68 4.26 13.82
N PHE A 376 11.40 5.38 13.90
CA PHE A 376 12.81 5.46 13.52
C PHE A 376 13.68 4.62 14.43
N ASN A 377 13.42 4.63 15.74
CA ASN A 377 14.12 3.78 16.69
C ASN A 377 13.89 2.28 16.41
N LEU A 378 12.64 1.88 16.11
CA LEU A 378 12.33 0.50 15.73
C LEU A 378 13.03 0.12 14.41
N PHE A 379 13.04 1.01 13.42
CA PHE A 379 13.78 0.81 12.17
C PHE A 379 15.26 0.56 12.42
N VAL A 380 15.91 1.40 13.25
CA VAL A 380 17.33 1.23 13.61
C VAL A 380 17.56 -0.06 14.41
N GLU A 381 16.67 -0.42 15.32
CA GLU A 381 16.77 -1.67 16.07
C GLU A 381 16.73 -2.90 15.14
N GLN A 382 15.78 -2.96 14.21
CA GLN A 382 15.71 -4.06 13.24
C GLN A 382 16.91 -4.06 12.29
N LEU A 383 17.45 -2.87 11.98
CA LEU A 383 18.64 -2.72 11.15
C LEU A 383 19.88 -3.32 11.81
N ILE A 384 20.04 -3.09 13.11
CA ILE A 384 21.11 -3.70 13.92
C ILE A 384 20.93 -5.22 14.03
N ARG A 385 19.68 -5.69 14.11
CA ARG A 385 19.34 -7.13 14.15
C ARG A 385 19.45 -7.82 12.79
N CYS A 386 19.57 -7.08 11.69
CA CYS A 386 19.51 -7.59 10.32
C CYS A 386 18.20 -8.32 9.97
N ASP A 387 17.07 -7.88 10.54
CA ASP A 387 15.74 -8.41 10.24
C ASP A 387 15.09 -7.58 9.12
N GLU A 388 15.36 -7.96 7.86
CA GLU A 388 14.87 -7.22 6.68
C GLU A 388 13.33 -7.12 6.62
N THR A 389 12.60 -8.14 7.09
CA THR A 389 11.14 -8.18 6.99
C THR A 389 10.51 -7.09 7.86
N ASN A 390 10.85 -7.07 9.15
CA ASN A 390 10.30 -6.07 10.07
C ASN A 390 10.87 -4.68 9.79
N LEU A 391 12.13 -4.60 9.38
CA LEU A 391 12.75 -3.35 8.97
C LEU A 391 11.98 -2.67 7.83
N ARG A 392 11.52 -3.44 6.83
CA ARG A 392 10.78 -2.89 5.69
C ARG A 392 9.39 -2.36 6.08
N ILE A 393 8.74 -2.98 7.06
CA ILE A 393 7.47 -2.49 7.63
C ILE A 393 7.69 -1.09 8.23
N HIS A 394 8.72 -0.93 9.09
CA HIS A 394 9.02 0.35 9.72
C HIS A 394 9.52 1.39 8.70
N PHE A 395 10.34 0.98 7.73
CA PHE A 395 10.82 1.86 6.67
C PHE A 395 9.66 2.43 5.84
N ASN A 396 8.71 1.60 5.42
CA ASN A 396 7.52 2.05 4.70
C ASN A 396 6.69 3.04 5.53
N LYS A 397 6.56 2.80 6.85
CA LYS A 397 5.89 3.74 7.76
C LYS A 397 6.65 5.08 7.90
N LEU A 398 7.98 5.08 7.83
CA LEU A 398 8.81 6.29 7.94
C LEU A 398 8.80 7.15 6.69
N ILE A 399 8.83 6.53 5.51
CA ILE A 399 8.85 7.26 4.22
C ILE A 399 7.47 7.78 3.83
N ASP A 400 6.41 7.32 4.50
CA ASP A 400 5.06 7.72 4.22
C ASP A 400 4.89 9.24 4.45
N HIS A 401 4.37 9.93 3.45
CA HIS A 401 4.29 11.41 3.37
C HIS A 401 5.63 12.17 3.39
N LEU A 402 6.79 11.50 3.38
CA LEU A 402 8.07 12.17 3.15
C LEU A 402 8.28 12.38 1.66
N HIS A 403 8.73 13.58 1.30
CA HIS A 403 9.25 13.79 -0.04
C HIS A 403 10.52 12.93 -0.22
N PRO A 404 10.80 12.34 -1.40
CA PRO A 404 12.01 11.54 -1.63
C PRO A 404 13.31 12.20 -1.15
N LYS A 405 13.37 13.54 -1.25
CA LYS A 405 14.45 14.39 -0.75
C LYS A 405 14.65 14.35 0.78
N GLU A 406 13.58 14.19 1.56
CA GLU A 406 13.61 14.16 3.02
C GLU A 406 14.02 12.79 3.57
N ILE A 407 13.74 11.71 2.83
CA ILE A 407 14.02 10.32 3.23
C ILE A 407 15.52 10.14 3.53
N VAL A 408 16.39 10.64 2.65
CA VAL A 408 17.85 10.55 2.80
C VAL A 408 18.31 11.18 4.11
N LEU A 409 17.79 12.36 4.43
CA LEU A 409 18.27 13.19 5.52
C LEU A 409 17.69 12.81 6.88
N ARG A 410 16.42 12.38 6.88
CA ARG A 410 15.69 12.05 8.10
C ARG A 410 15.87 10.58 8.49
N ILE A 411 16.23 9.71 7.55
CA ILE A 411 16.31 8.26 7.79
C ILE A 411 17.71 7.73 7.50
N PHE A 412 18.21 7.84 6.27
CA PHE A 412 19.48 7.20 5.90
C PHE A 412 20.70 7.79 6.61
N LEU A 413 20.84 9.13 6.64
CA LEU A 413 21.97 9.77 7.33
C LEU A 413 21.98 9.51 8.85
N PRO A 414 20.86 9.68 9.58
CA PRO A 414 20.82 9.37 11.01
C PRO A 414 21.08 7.89 11.30
N ALA A 415 20.52 6.97 10.50
CA ALA A 415 20.75 5.54 10.67
C ALA A 415 22.21 5.15 10.43
N PHE A 416 22.82 5.69 9.37
CA PHE A 416 24.26 5.53 9.11
C PHE A 416 25.10 6.06 10.28
N ARG A 417 24.81 7.27 10.78
CA ARG A 417 25.52 7.85 11.93
C ARG A 417 25.45 6.95 13.15
N ILE A 418 24.28 6.36 13.45
CA ILE A 418 24.12 5.44 14.58
C ILE A 418 24.97 4.18 14.39
N LEU A 419 24.91 3.53 13.21
CA LEU A 419 25.74 2.35 12.92
C LEU A 419 27.25 2.65 13.04
N ARG A 420 27.68 3.84 12.63
CA ARG A 420 29.07 4.32 12.76
C ARG A 420 29.49 4.51 14.21
N LEU A 421 28.61 5.07 15.05
CA LEU A 421 28.89 5.26 16.48
C LEU A 421 28.99 3.91 17.20
N LEU A 422 28.06 2.99 16.91
CA LEU A 422 28.05 1.65 17.49
C LEU A 422 29.35 0.89 17.18
N THR A 423 29.86 0.97 15.95
CA THR A 423 31.11 0.31 15.56
C THR A 423 32.38 0.91 16.20
N ARG A 424 32.35 2.19 16.59
CA ARG A 424 33.48 2.85 17.26
C ARG A 424 33.52 2.60 18.77
N GLU A 425 32.36 2.55 19.43
CA GLU A 425 32.28 2.42 20.89
C GLU A 425 32.20 0.97 21.37
N ILE A 426 31.63 0.09 20.55
CA ILE A 426 31.44 -1.32 20.86
C ILE A 426 32.36 -2.08 19.88
N GLN A 427 33.15 -3.04 20.35
CA GLN A 427 33.86 -4.01 19.51
C GLN A 427 32.83 -4.87 18.75
N THR A 428 32.15 -4.25 17.80
CA THR A 428 30.95 -4.77 17.17
C THR A 428 31.38 -5.79 16.12
N ASP A 429 30.58 -6.84 15.96
CA ASP A 429 30.75 -7.81 14.88
C ASP A 429 30.73 -7.09 13.52
N MET A 430 31.91 -6.96 12.90
CA MET A 430 32.09 -6.31 11.61
C MET A 430 31.24 -6.96 10.51
N THR A 431 30.84 -8.22 10.68
CA THR A 431 29.92 -8.93 9.79
C THR A 431 28.52 -8.34 9.89
N LYS A 432 28.01 -8.12 11.10
CA LYS A 432 26.71 -7.48 11.32
C LYS A 432 26.68 -6.06 10.79
N TYR A 433 27.72 -5.28 11.05
CA TYR A 433 27.82 -3.92 10.49
C TYR A 433 27.77 -3.93 8.96
N ARG A 434 28.54 -4.82 8.31
CA ARG A 434 28.54 -4.95 6.85
C ARG A 434 27.16 -5.35 6.33
N ASN A 435 26.47 -6.27 7.01
CA ASN A 435 25.11 -6.67 6.65
C ASN A 435 24.11 -5.52 6.78
N SER A 436 24.13 -4.77 7.90
CA SER A 436 23.27 -3.59 8.09
C SER A 436 23.52 -2.52 7.01
N ILE A 437 24.77 -2.24 6.66
CA ILE A 437 25.11 -1.30 5.58
C ILE A 437 24.60 -1.81 4.22
N ASN A 438 24.71 -3.10 3.93
CA ASN A 438 24.16 -3.68 2.70
C ASN A 438 22.64 -3.55 2.63
N ILE A 439 21.92 -3.74 3.74
CA ILE A 439 20.47 -3.55 3.82
C ILE A 439 20.11 -2.08 3.55
N LEU A 440 20.79 -1.12 4.20
CA LEU A 440 20.60 0.31 3.93
C LEU A 440 20.90 0.65 2.47
N LYS A 441 21.97 0.10 1.89
CA LYS A 441 22.33 0.32 0.49
C LYS A 441 21.20 -0.10 -0.44
N LYS A 442 20.65 -1.31 -0.25
CA LYS A 442 19.54 -1.84 -1.04
C LYS A 442 18.30 -0.93 -0.98
N LEU A 443 17.91 -0.49 0.22
CA LEU A 443 16.79 0.43 0.38
C LEU A 443 17.03 1.80 -0.27
N LEU A 444 18.27 2.31 -0.19
CA LEU A 444 18.64 3.57 -0.80
C LEU A 444 18.55 3.51 -2.32
N GLU A 445 18.99 2.39 -2.92
CA GLU A 445 18.90 2.16 -4.37
C GLU A 445 17.45 2.11 -4.87
N GLU A 446 16.54 1.52 -4.09
CA GLU A 446 15.11 1.55 -4.39
C GLU A 446 14.58 3.00 -4.47
N GLN A 447 15.03 3.88 -3.57
CA GLN A 447 14.62 5.30 -3.55
C GLN A 447 15.27 6.14 -4.64
N LEU A 448 16.54 5.85 -4.98
CA LEU A 448 17.24 6.51 -6.08
C LEU A 448 16.55 6.28 -7.43
N ASN A 449 16.06 5.07 -7.68
CA ASN A 449 15.32 4.76 -8.91
C ASN A 449 14.04 5.60 -9.06
N VAL A 450 13.37 5.92 -7.94
CA VAL A 450 12.21 6.82 -7.94
C VAL A 450 12.64 8.26 -8.26
N LEU A 451 13.71 8.73 -7.62
CA LEU A 451 14.27 10.08 -7.87
C LEU A 451 14.70 10.29 -9.33
N TYR A 452 15.18 9.23 -10.02
CA TYR A 452 15.62 9.31 -11.42
C TYR A 452 14.49 9.49 -12.43
N MET A 453 13.27 9.06 -12.11
CA MET A 453 12.12 9.14 -13.04
C MET A 453 11.64 10.58 -13.26
N ASP A 454 11.81 11.46 -12.26
CA ASP A 454 11.31 12.85 -12.28
C ASP A 454 12.42 13.88 -12.60
N TYR A 455 13.58 13.43 -13.07
CA TYR A 455 14.74 14.30 -13.24
C TYR A 455 14.79 14.96 -14.63
N HIS A 456 14.82 16.30 -14.66
CA HIS A 456 15.08 17.10 -15.87
C HIS A 456 16.51 17.67 -15.84
N HIS A 457 17.27 17.42 -16.91
CA HIS A 457 18.68 17.82 -17.02
C HIS A 457 18.85 19.34 -17.18
N GLU A 458 19.27 20.00 -16.11
CA GLU A 458 19.84 21.36 -16.13
C GLU A 458 21.14 21.30 -15.32
N GLN A 459 22.24 20.89 -15.98
CA GLN A 459 23.52 20.71 -15.31
C GLN A 459 24.25 22.05 -15.16
N THR A 460 24.69 22.37 -13.93
CA THR A 460 25.51 23.57 -13.61
C THR A 460 26.83 23.23 -12.91
N THR A 461 27.02 21.96 -12.52
CA THR A 461 28.21 21.48 -11.78
C THR A 461 28.58 20.06 -12.22
N ILE A 462 29.87 19.78 -12.42
CA ILE A 462 30.38 18.43 -12.71
C ILE A 462 31.04 17.83 -11.45
N LEU A 463 30.55 16.66 -11.03
CA LEU A 463 31.21 15.81 -10.03
C LEU A 463 31.75 14.55 -10.72
N VAL A 464 33.06 14.38 -10.73
CA VAL A 464 33.74 13.19 -11.25
C VAL A 464 34.03 12.23 -10.11
N VAL A 465 33.56 10.99 -10.23
CA VAL A 465 33.76 9.94 -9.23
C VAL A 465 34.51 8.79 -9.88
N GLU A 466 35.54 8.28 -9.21
CA GLU A 466 36.27 7.13 -9.68
C GLU A 466 35.33 5.93 -9.96
N THR A 467 35.51 5.27 -11.10
CA THR A 467 34.57 4.23 -11.57
C THR A 467 34.44 3.07 -10.58
N SER A 468 35.53 2.72 -9.88
CA SER A 468 35.58 1.69 -8.84
C SER A 468 34.62 1.97 -7.68
N LEU A 469 34.34 3.25 -7.41
CA LEU A 469 33.51 3.71 -6.29
C LEU A 469 32.01 3.72 -6.63
N ARG A 470 31.61 3.36 -7.86
CA ARG A 470 30.21 3.36 -8.30
C ARG A 470 29.27 2.60 -7.37
N GLU A 471 29.75 1.49 -6.81
CA GLU A 471 28.97 0.63 -5.93
C GLU A 471 29.22 0.88 -4.45
N ASN A 472 29.99 1.91 -4.11
CA ASN A 472 30.26 2.29 -2.73
C ASN A 472 29.01 2.95 -2.10
N PHE A 473 28.65 2.53 -0.88
CA PHE A 473 27.49 3.05 -0.16
C PHE A 473 27.55 4.57 0.07
N PHE A 474 28.71 5.11 0.45
CA PHE A 474 28.88 6.55 0.69
C PHE A 474 28.67 7.35 -0.58
N ILE A 475 29.17 6.83 -1.70
CA ILE A 475 28.91 7.45 -3.00
C ILE A 475 27.42 7.46 -3.26
N LYS A 476 26.72 6.31 -3.21
CA LYS A 476 25.25 6.25 -3.42
C LYS A 476 24.51 7.25 -2.52
N LEU A 477 24.92 7.40 -1.26
CA LEU A 477 24.31 8.34 -0.32
C LEU A 477 24.57 9.80 -0.72
N VAL A 478 25.78 10.15 -1.12
CA VAL A 478 26.08 11.46 -1.72
C VAL A 478 25.27 11.66 -2.99
N GLN A 479 25.20 10.68 -3.90
CA GLN A 479 24.39 10.79 -5.11
C GLN A 479 22.95 11.15 -4.75
N SER A 480 22.35 10.46 -3.78
CA SER A 480 20.97 10.71 -3.37
C SER A 480 20.74 12.14 -2.87
N ILE A 481 21.76 12.78 -2.30
CA ILE A 481 21.74 14.20 -1.90
C ILE A 481 21.97 15.11 -3.11
N LEU A 482 22.90 14.77 -3.99
CA LEU A 482 23.24 15.57 -5.17
C LEU A 482 22.11 15.69 -6.18
N TYR A 483 21.35 14.61 -6.38
CA TYR A 483 20.16 14.65 -7.21
C TYR A 483 19.12 15.65 -6.68
N ILE A 484 19.14 15.97 -5.38
CA ILE A 484 18.28 17.01 -4.78
C ILE A 484 18.63 18.40 -5.33
N ASP A 485 19.92 18.67 -5.49
CA ASP A 485 20.50 19.94 -5.98
C ASP A 485 20.71 19.94 -7.51
N LYS A 486 20.17 18.95 -8.22
CA LYS A 486 20.37 18.76 -9.65
C LYS A 486 21.82 18.55 -10.08
N ILE A 487 22.66 18.02 -9.21
CA ILE A 487 24.03 17.65 -9.55
C ILE A 487 24.05 16.17 -9.92
N VAL A 488 24.59 15.85 -11.11
CA VAL A 488 24.72 14.47 -11.57
C VAL A 488 26.20 14.06 -11.54
N PRO A 489 26.57 13.01 -10.78
CA PRO A 489 27.92 12.49 -10.77
C PRO A 489 28.24 11.70 -12.05
N PHE A 490 29.39 11.99 -12.64
CA PHE A 490 29.98 11.25 -13.74
C PHE A 490 31.00 10.24 -13.21
N PHE A 491 30.78 8.96 -13.50
CA PHE A 491 31.70 7.90 -13.12
C PHE A 491 32.79 7.71 -14.16
N ILE A 492 33.95 8.32 -13.92
CA ILE A 492 35.08 8.38 -14.86
C ILE A 492 36.37 8.19 -14.05
N ASN A 493 37.33 7.50 -14.62
CA ASN A 493 38.64 7.39 -14.00
C ASN A 493 39.33 8.76 -14.03
N PRO A 494 39.80 9.30 -12.89
CA PRO A 494 40.35 10.65 -12.80
C PRO A 494 41.56 10.95 -13.70
N GLY A 495 42.23 9.91 -14.21
CA GLY A 495 43.33 10.05 -15.17
C GLY A 495 42.91 10.24 -16.64
N ASP A 496 41.61 10.27 -16.94
CA ASP A 496 41.06 10.47 -18.29
C ASP A 496 40.83 11.97 -18.58
N ASP A 497 41.94 12.73 -18.59
CA ASP A 497 41.95 14.20 -18.73
C ASP A 497 41.18 14.69 -19.97
N GLN A 498 41.23 13.92 -21.07
CA GLN A 498 40.55 14.25 -22.32
C GLN A 498 39.03 14.21 -22.16
N ARG A 499 38.50 13.13 -21.57
CA ARG A 499 37.06 12.96 -21.37
C ARG A 499 36.50 13.95 -20.37
N ILE A 500 37.27 14.27 -19.33
CA ILE A 500 36.94 15.29 -18.33
C ILE A 500 36.82 16.68 -18.97
N THR A 501 37.80 17.06 -19.79
CA THR A 501 37.80 18.36 -20.49
C THR A 501 36.59 18.50 -21.42
N GLN A 502 36.29 17.45 -22.20
CA GLN A 502 35.11 17.41 -23.08
C GLN A 502 33.79 17.57 -22.31
N LEU A 503 33.68 16.98 -21.11
CA LEU A 503 32.50 17.11 -20.28
C LEU A 503 32.35 18.53 -19.72
N MET A 504 33.44 19.15 -19.29
CA MET A 504 33.44 20.53 -18.81
C MET A 504 33.00 21.52 -19.89
N GLU A 505 33.50 21.37 -21.12
CA GLU A 505 33.07 22.17 -22.27
C GLU A 505 31.58 21.93 -22.60
N HIS A 506 31.12 20.68 -22.56
CA HIS A 506 29.73 20.35 -22.89
C HIS A 506 28.73 20.90 -21.86
N CYS A 507 29.12 20.94 -20.58
CA CYS A 507 28.26 21.43 -19.50
C CYS A 507 28.47 22.92 -19.18
N ASP A 508 29.40 23.61 -19.87
CA ASP A 508 29.78 25.01 -19.62
C ASP A 508 30.15 25.30 -18.16
N VAL A 509 31.05 24.49 -17.57
CA VAL A 509 31.47 24.62 -16.16
C VAL A 509 32.96 24.90 -15.98
N ASN A 510 33.30 25.75 -15.00
CA ASN A 510 34.67 26.15 -14.68
C ASN A 510 35.27 25.46 -13.44
N VAL A 511 34.46 24.68 -12.71
CA VAL A 511 34.87 23.95 -11.50
C VAL A 511 34.41 22.50 -11.62
N ALA A 512 35.32 21.56 -11.34
CA ALA A 512 34.97 20.15 -11.23
C ALA A 512 35.48 19.56 -9.90
N TYR A 513 34.60 18.78 -9.28
CA TYR A 513 34.86 18.10 -8.01
C TYR A 513 35.23 16.65 -8.30
N PHE A 514 36.27 16.12 -7.64
CA PHE A 514 36.76 14.75 -7.84
C PHE A 514 36.64 13.96 -6.56
N ILE A 515 36.14 12.72 -6.64
CA ILE A 515 36.14 11.76 -5.55
C ILE A 515 36.99 10.54 -5.93
N GLU A 516 38.08 10.32 -5.20
CA GLU A 516 39.01 9.19 -5.37
C GLU A 516 39.10 8.38 -4.06
N ASP A 517 39.47 7.09 -4.15
CA ASP A 517 39.64 6.23 -2.97
C ASP A 517 40.85 6.66 -2.11
N GLU A 518 42.02 6.81 -2.73
CA GLU A 518 43.27 7.24 -2.08
C GLU A 518 43.80 8.56 -2.64
N LEU A 519 43.94 9.58 -1.79
CA LEU A 519 44.51 10.87 -2.15
C LEU A 519 45.88 11.11 -1.50
N THR A 520 46.86 11.49 -2.32
CA THR A 520 48.11 12.09 -1.82
C THR A 520 47.90 13.58 -1.55
N VAL A 521 48.64 14.15 -0.58
CA VAL A 521 48.51 15.57 -0.18
C VAL A 521 48.71 16.52 -1.36
N GLU A 522 49.62 16.18 -2.28
CA GLU A 522 49.95 16.96 -3.47
C GLU A 522 48.83 17.00 -4.53
N LYS A 523 47.88 16.05 -4.50
CA LYS A 523 46.75 16.00 -5.44
C LYS A 523 45.54 16.85 -5.01
N ARG A 524 45.48 17.33 -3.77
CA ARG A 524 44.25 17.92 -3.20
C ARG A 524 43.75 19.19 -3.91
N VAL A 525 44.65 19.95 -4.56
CA VAL A 525 44.30 21.08 -5.43
C VAL A 525 45.27 21.09 -6.61
N ARG A 526 44.78 20.82 -7.83
CA ARG A 526 45.60 20.88 -9.06
C ARG A 526 45.08 21.96 -10.00
N PRO A 527 45.81 23.07 -10.20
CA PRO A 527 45.46 24.05 -11.23
C PRO A 527 45.83 23.50 -12.62
N MET A 528 44.88 23.52 -13.57
CA MET A 528 45.14 23.32 -15.00
C MET A 528 44.75 24.57 -15.80
N ARG A 529 45.10 24.62 -17.09
CA ARG A 529 45.02 25.85 -17.92
C ARG A 529 43.61 26.44 -18.05
N GLU A 530 42.56 25.64 -17.86
CA GLU A 530 41.15 26.08 -17.84
C GLU A 530 40.43 25.37 -16.68
N GLY A 531 40.09 26.11 -15.62
CA GLY A 531 39.27 25.62 -14.50
C GLY A 531 40.01 25.25 -13.20
N THR A 532 39.22 25.04 -12.13
CA THR A 532 39.71 24.62 -10.79
C THR A 532 39.24 23.20 -10.46
N PHE A 533 40.18 22.32 -10.11
CA PHE A 533 39.90 20.93 -9.71
C PHE A 533 40.09 20.72 -8.20
N LEU A 534 39.04 20.22 -7.55
CA LEU A 534 39.00 19.99 -6.10
C LEU A 534 38.84 18.50 -5.81
N TYR A 535 39.80 17.89 -5.10
CA TYR A 535 39.81 16.44 -4.85
C TYR A 535 39.42 16.10 -3.41
N TYR A 536 38.56 15.09 -3.26
CA TYR A 536 38.02 14.60 -1.98
C TYR A 536 38.21 13.09 -1.88
N SER A 537 38.64 12.63 -0.71
CA SER A 537 38.75 11.19 -0.42
C SER A 537 37.39 10.64 0.02
N LEU A 538 37.23 9.31 0.04
CA LEU A 538 36.06 8.69 0.66
C LEU A 538 35.88 9.11 2.13
N VAL A 539 36.96 9.33 2.87
CA VAL A 539 36.91 9.80 4.26
C VAL A 539 36.37 11.23 4.34
N ASP A 540 36.74 12.10 3.40
CA ASP A 540 36.22 13.47 3.32
C ASP A 540 34.70 13.47 3.06
N ILE A 541 34.26 12.57 2.18
CA ILE A 541 32.85 12.36 1.87
C ILE A 541 32.07 11.80 3.05
N GLU A 542 32.60 10.80 3.74
CA GLU A 542 31.96 10.21 4.92
C GLU A 542 31.74 11.26 6.02
N GLU A 543 32.76 12.08 6.30
CA GLU A 543 32.66 13.15 7.30
C GLU A 543 31.73 14.28 6.87
N LEU A 544 31.70 14.62 5.58
CA LEU A 544 30.69 15.54 5.03
C LEU A 544 29.29 15.00 5.34
N LEU A 545 28.99 13.75 4.98
CA LEU A 545 27.68 13.14 5.20
C LEU A 545 27.25 13.18 6.68
N VAL A 546 28.18 12.91 7.60
CA VAL A 546 27.88 13.00 9.04
C VAL A 546 27.57 14.43 9.49
N SER A 547 28.24 15.43 8.92
CA SER A 547 27.99 16.84 9.24
C SER A 547 26.59 17.33 8.81
N LEU A 548 25.96 16.65 7.85
CA LEU A 548 24.63 17.00 7.36
C LEU A 548 23.49 16.49 8.25
N VAL A 549 23.77 15.62 9.22
CA VAL A 549 22.76 15.06 10.11
C VAL A 549 22.11 16.16 10.96
N GLY A 550 20.80 16.34 10.81
CA GLY A 550 20.02 17.34 11.54
C GLY A 550 19.98 18.73 10.89
N MET A 551 20.57 18.91 9.70
CA MET A 551 20.45 20.14 8.93
C MET A 551 19.09 20.26 8.22
N SER A 552 18.62 21.50 8.05
CA SER A 552 17.44 21.80 7.23
C SER A 552 17.81 22.00 5.76
N MET A 553 17.03 21.44 4.84
CA MET A 553 17.26 21.57 3.39
C MET A 553 17.11 22.97 2.82
N LYS A 554 16.39 23.86 3.52
CA LYS A 554 16.32 25.28 3.09
C LYS A 554 17.67 25.99 3.15
N ARG A 555 18.69 25.37 3.78
CA ARG A 555 20.02 25.93 3.99
C ARG A 555 21.14 25.01 3.46
N PHE A 556 20.80 23.99 2.66
CA PHE A 556 21.79 23.08 2.11
C PHE A 556 22.25 23.59 0.75
N SER A 557 23.57 23.68 0.57
CA SER A 557 24.24 23.92 -0.71
C SER A 557 25.43 22.95 -0.77
N PHE A 558 25.39 22.01 -1.72
CA PHE A 558 26.47 21.03 -1.86
C PHE A 558 27.83 21.70 -2.10
N GLU A 559 27.89 22.71 -2.96
CA GLU A 559 29.13 23.42 -3.29
C GLU A 559 29.74 24.14 -2.09
N GLU A 560 28.92 24.85 -1.30
CA GLU A 560 29.36 25.53 -0.07
C GLU A 560 29.93 24.52 0.94
N LYS A 561 29.26 23.38 1.11
CA LYS A 561 29.68 22.35 2.07
C LYS A 561 30.96 21.62 1.66
N MET A 562 31.13 21.38 0.36
CA MET A 562 32.37 20.82 -0.18
C MET A 562 33.53 21.79 0.02
N GLN A 563 33.32 23.09 -0.26
CA GLN A 563 34.34 24.12 -0.02
C GLN A 563 34.70 24.23 1.46
N GLU A 564 33.73 24.30 2.37
CA GLU A 564 33.97 24.29 3.83
C GLU A 564 34.83 23.10 4.24
N ARG A 565 34.52 21.90 3.72
CA ARG A 565 35.25 20.66 4.05
C ARG A 565 36.71 20.73 3.59
N LEU A 566 36.96 21.21 2.38
CA LEU A 566 38.30 21.38 1.85
C LEU A 566 39.15 22.32 2.73
N PHE A 567 38.57 23.43 3.21
CA PHE A 567 39.25 24.35 4.12
C PHE A 567 39.60 23.73 5.48
N PHE A 568 38.75 22.85 6.02
CA PHE A 568 39.07 22.11 7.24
C PHE A 568 40.21 21.11 7.02
N THR A 569 40.18 20.35 5.92
CA THR A 569 41.20 19.34 5.60
C THR A 569 42.55 19.95 5.22
N LEU A 570 42.61 21.20 4.72
CA LEU A 570 43.86 21.92 4.46
C LEU A 570 44.46 22.62 5.70
N LYS A 571 43.69 22.78 6.79
CA LYS A 571 44.14 23.37 8.06
C LYS A 571 44.60 22.34 9.10
N ALA A 572 44.15 21.10 8.97
CA ALA A 572 44.56 19.95 9.79
C ALA A 572 45.81 19.30 9.19
#